data_AF-A0A920LPY1-F1
#
_entry.id   AF-A0A920LPY1-F1
#
_cell.length_a   1.000
_cell.length_b   1.000
_cell.length_c   1.000
_cell.angle_alpha   90.00
_cell.angle_beta   90.00
_cell.angle_gamma   90.00
#
_symmetry.space_group_name_H-M   'P 1'
#
loop_
_entity.id
_entity.type
_entity.pdbx_description
1 polymer ?
#
loop_
_entity_poly.entity_id
_entity_poly.type
_entity_poly.pdbx_seq_one_letter_code
_entity_poly.pdbx_strand_id
1 'polypeptide(L)'
;MAAGFLERGSDRIITPQDCSILDPALITLLSHLSELADSRFPVGVSIDAQANMLDNGICLLLSGPDGWHDRILEDLAGWAADRGLARLSVAEGGGEPLTLLAPAPPVIRLGDVAVTPPPGAFLQATAEAEAALQRRWPALSAAQRV
;
A
#
# COMPACT_ATOMS: atom_id res chain seq x y z
N MET A 1 -5.91 11.78 -15.35
CA MET A 1 -4.63 11.39 -14.74
C MET A 1 -4.63 9.89 -14.64
N ALA A 2 -3.46 9.26 -14.59
CA ALA A 2 -3.37 7.80 -14.58
C ALA A 2 -2.82 7.34 -13.23
N ALA A 3 -3.47 6.34 -12.63
CA ALA A 3 -2.87 5.50 -11.61
C ALA A 3 -2.56 4.13 -12.23
N GLY A 4 -1.39 3.60 -11.92
CA GLY A 4 -0.90 2.37 -12.56
C GLY A 4 0.53 2.06 -12.18
N PHE A 5 1.20 1.29 -13.02
CA PHE A 5 2.58 0.87 -12.83
C PHE A 5 3.49 1.55 -13.84
N LEU A 6 4.79 1.62 -13.54
CA LEU A 6 5.77 2.10 -14.50
C LEU A 6 5.91 1.11 -15.67
N GLU A 7 5.83 1.64 -16.89
CA GLU A 7 6.19 0.90 -18.08
C GLU A 7 7.67 0.50 -18.03
N ARG A 8 7.99 -0.67 -18.59
CA ARG A 8 9.35 -1.22 -18.57
C ARG A 8 10.35 -0.21 -19.15
N GLY A 9 11.26 0.28 -18.32
CA GLY A 9 12.34 1.20 -18.73
C GLY A 9 11.86 2.62 -19.01
N SER A 10 10.69 3.02 -18.51
CA SER A 10 10.13 4.36 -18.66
C SER A 10 9.51 4.85 -17.35
N ASP A 11 9.35 6.16 -17.23
CA ASP A 11 8.57 6.88 -16.22
C ASP A 11 7.08 6.98 -16.58
N ARG A 12 6.66 6.41 -17.73
CA ARG A 12 5.27 6.39 -18.15
C ARG A 12 4.44 5.44 -17.31
N ILE A 13 3.35 5.95 -16.74
CA ILE A 13 2.38 5.16 -15.98
C ILE A 13 1.45 4.42 -16.96
N ILE A 14 1.33 3.11 -16.79
CA ILE A 14 0.39 2.24 -17.50
C ILE A 14 -0.65 1.67 -16.52
N THR A 15 -1.92 1.84 -16.85
CA THR A 15 -3.01 1.21 -16.09
C THR A 15 -3.29 -0.17 -16.68
N PRO A 16 -3.08 -1.27 -15.94
CA PRO A 16 -3.30 -2.60 -16.47
C PRO A 16 -4.79 -2.86 -16.65
N GLN A 17 -5.19 -3.38 -17.81
CA GLN A 17 -6.59 -3.64 -18.14
C GLN A 17 -7.07 -5.02 -17.68
N ASP A 18 -6.16 -6.02 -17.61
CA ASP A 18 -6.47 -7.41 -17.25
C ASP A 18 -5.36 -8.04 -16.37
N CYS A 19 -5.10 -7.47 -15.20
CA CYS A 19 -4.06 -7.99 -14.31
C CYS A 19 -4.56 -9.19 -13.50
N SER A 20 -4.28 -10.41 -13.96
CA SER A 20 -4.67 -11.66 -13.28
C SER A 20 -3.93 -11.92 -11.96
N ILE A 21 -2.87 -11.17 -11.67
CA ILE A 21 -2.01 -11.36 -10.50
C ILE A 21 -2.44 -10.47 -9.32
N LEU A 22 -3.10 -9.33 -9.59
CA LEU A 22 -3.53 -8.42 -8.55
C LEU A 22 -4.84 -8.88 -7.92
N ASP A 23 -4.91 -8.76 -6.60
CA ASP A 23 -6.17 -8.94 -5.88
C ASP A 23 -7.23 -7.92 -6.38
N PRO A 24 -8.50 -8.34 -6.58
CA PRO A 24 -9.57 -7.44 -7.03
C PRO A 24 -9.74 -6.16 -6.19
N ALA A 25 -9.46 -6.22 -4.89
CA ALA A 25 -9.52 -5.05 -4.03
C ALA A 25 -8.40 -4.03 -4.35
N LEU A 26 -7.22 -4.50 -4.77
CA LEU A 26 -6.14 -3.62 -5.24
C LEU A 26 -6.45 -3.02 -6.62
N ILE A 27 -7.13 -3.76 -7.51
CA ILE A 27 -7.63 -3.22 -8.78
C ILE A 27 -8.64 -2.10 -8.51
N THR A 28 -9.57 -2.32 -7.58
CA THR A 28 -10.55 -1.30 -7.16
C THR A 28 -9.85 -0.08 -6.57
N LEU A 29 -8.82 -0.29 -5.75
CA LEU A 29 -7.99 0.79 -5.22
C LEU A 29 -7.31 1.60 -6.33
N LEU A 30 -6.75 0.95 -7.35
CA LEU A 30 -6.11 1.64 -8.49
C LEU A 30 -7.10 2.58 -9.19
N SER A 31 -8.35 2.14 -9.42
CA SER A 31 -9.39 3.00 -10.00
C SER A 31 -9.66 4.21 -9.11
N HIS A 32 -9.80 4.01 -7.80
CA HIS A 32 -10.03 5.10 -6.85
C HIS A 32 -8.84 6.06 -6.75
N LEU A 33 -7.60 5.57 -6.86
CA LEU A 33 -6.40 6.40 -6.88
C LEU A 33 -6.33 7.23 -8.15
N SER A 34 -6.79 6.71 -9.29
CA SER A 34 -6.88 7.47 -10.54
C SER A 34 -7.84 8.67 -10.39
N GLU A 35 -9.02 8.43 -9.80
CA GLU A 35 -10.02 9.48 -9.52
C GLU A 35 -9.52 10.52 -8.50
N LEU A 36 -8.85 10.04 -7.44
CA LEU A 36 -8.23 10.91 -6.44
C LEU A 36 -7.16 11.78 -7.08
N ALA A 37 -6.31 11.20 -7.93
CA ALA A 37 -5.30 11.95 -8.64
C ALA A 37 -5.93 13.05 -9.48
N ASP A 38 -6.92 12.71 -10.31
CA ASP A 38 -7.64 13.66 -11.16
C ASP A 38 -8.28 14.83 -10.42
N SER A 39 -8.82 14.57 -9.23
CA SER A 39 -9.55 15.59 -8.47
C SER A 39 -8.66 16.47 -7.60
N ARG A 40 -7.47 15.99 -7.22
CA ARG A 40 -6.77 16.53 -6.05
C ARG A 40 -5.32 16.92 -6.26
N PHE A 41 -4.62 16.33 -7.24
CA PHE A 41 -3.23 16.67 -7.52
C PHE A 41 -3.09 17.58 -8.74
N PRO A 42 -2.04 18.42 -8.82
CA PRO A 42 -1.76 19.18 -10.03
C PRO A 42 -1.14 18.28 -11.11
N VAL A 43 -1.32 18.67 -12.37
CA VAL A 43 -0.69 17.99 -13.51
C VAL A 43 0.84 18.06 -13.40
N GLY A 44 1.50 16.93 -13.63
CA GLY A 44 2.97 16.83 -13.61
C GLY A 44 3.55 16.41 -12.26
N VAL A 45 2.73 16.19 -11.25
CA VAL A 45 3.14 15.56 -9.98
C VAL A 45 2.94 14.06 -10.05
N SER A 46 3.96 13.31 -9.65
CA SER A 46 3.90 11.86 -9.45
C SER A 46 3.84 11.56 -7.94
N ILE A 47 2.95 10.65 -7.58
CA ILE A 47 2.80 10.12 -6.21
C ILE A 47 3.01 8.61 -6.29
N ASP A 48 3.94 8.11 -5.49
CA ASP A 48 4.14 6.68 -5.29
C ASP A 48 3.11 6.16 -4.29
N ALA A 49 2.39 5.10 -4.66
CA ALA A 49 1.40 4.45 -3.82
C ALA A 49 1.87 3.05 -3.44
N GLN A 50 2.17 2.83 -2.17
CA GLN A 50 2.47 1.50 -1.63
C GLN A 50 1.27 0.99 -0.84
N ALA A 51 0.62 -0.07 -1.36
CA ALA A 51 -0.57 -0.67 -0.76
C ALA A 51 -0.28 -2.10 -0.29
N ASN A 52 -0.59 -2.37 0.97
CA ASN A 52 -0.52 -3.71 1.57
C ASN A 52 -1.92 -4.15 1.99
N MET A 53 -2.30 -5.38 1.62
CA MET A 53 -3.52 -6.00 2.16
C MET A 53 -3.21 -6.57 3.54
N LEU A 54 -3.89 -6.06 4.57
CA LEU A 54 -3.79 -6.55 5.94
C LEU A 54 -5.08 -7.28 6.32
N ASP A 55 -5.10 -7.95 7.47
CA ASP A 55 -6.26 -8.75 7.92
C ASP A 55 -7.50 -7.87 8.19
N ASN A 56 -7.29 -6.60 8.53
CA ASN A 56 -8.34 -5.63 8.78
C ASN A 56 -8.50 -4.57 7.68
N GLY A 57 -7.93 -4.79 6.50
CA GLY A 57 -8.10 -3.93 5.33
C GLY A 57 -6.78 -3.41 4.76
N ILE A 58 -6.89 -2.46 3.82
CA ILE A 58 -5.73 -1.95 3.09
C ILE A 58 -4.96 -0.94 3.95
N CYS A 59 -3.66 -1.13 4.05
CA CYS A 59 -2.72 -0.12 4.52
C CYS A 59 -2.05 0.55 3.32
N LEU A 60 -2.31 1.84 3.13
CA LEU A 60 -1.80 2.64 2.04
C LEU A 60 -0.80 3.69 2.53
N LEU A 61 0.35 3.77 1.87
CA LEU A 61 1.32 4.85 1.99
C LEU A 61 1.38 5.60 0.66
N LEU A 62 1.15 6.90 0.67
CA LEU A 62 1.34 7.79 -0.47
C LEU A 62 2.59 8.64 -0.27
N SER A 63 3.54 8.57 -1.18
CA SER A 63 4.79 9.32 -1.12
C SER A 63 4.89 10.25 -2.32
N GLY A 64 5.13 11.53 -2.08
CA GLY A 64 5.16 12.55 -3.12
C GLY A 64 6.22 13.61 -2.88
N PRO A 65 6.34 14.61 -3.78
CA PRO A 65 7.11 15.81 -3.50
C PRO A 65 6.50 16.58 -2.33
N ASP A 66 7.29 17.49 -1.76
CA ASP A 66 6.84 18.40 -0.70
C ASP A 66 5.59 19.17 -1.15
N GLY A 67 4.66 19.39 -0.22
CA GLY A 67 3.43 20.13 -0.52
C GLY A 67 2.15 19.57 0.10
N TRP A 68 2.26 18.70 1.11
CA TRP A 68 1.09 18.27 1.86
C TRP A 68 0.61 19.40 2.80
N HIS A 69 -0.38 20.17 2.37
CA HIS A 69 -1.04 21.20 3.17
C HIS A 69 -2.32 20.69 3.88
N ASP A 70 -2.78 21.35 4.92
CA ASP A 70 -3.91 20.89 5.77
C ASP A 70 -5.15 20.43 4.96
N ARG A 71 -5.56 21.21 3.94
CA ARG A 71 -6.74 20.85 3.13
C ARG A 71 -6.55 19.61 2.23
N ILE A 72 -5.34 19.24 1.86
CA ILE A 72 -5.13 17.96 1.15
C ILE A 72 -5.16 16.82 2.16
N LEU A 73 -4.56 17.02 3.34
CA LEU A 73 -4.53 16.03 4.41
C LEU A 73 -5.92 15.67 4.92
N GLU A 74 -6.78 16.66 5.15
CA GLU A 74 -8.17 16.45 5.59
C GLU A 74 -8.98 15.66 4.54
N ASP A 75 -8.90 16.07 3.28
CA ASP A 75 -9.61 15.38 2.18
C ASP A 75 -9.13 13.94 2.00
N LEU A 76 -7.83 13.69 2.14
CA LEU A 76 -7.25 12.35 2.08
C LEU A 76 -7.72 11.47 3.24
N ALA A 77 -7.78 12.03 4.46
CA ALA A 77 -8.29 11.32 5.62
C ALA A 77 -9.76 10.92 5.45
N GLY A 78 -10.59 11.84 4.96
CA GLY A 78 -12.00 11.57 4.62
C GLY A 78 -12.15 10.52 3.52
N TRP A 79 -11.41 10.68 2.42
CA TRP A 79 -11.41 9.73 1.30
C TRP A 79 -11.03 8.31 1.74
N ALA A 80 -10.06 8.18 2.63
CA ALA A 80 -9.62 6.90 3.19
C ALA A 80 -10.67 6.29 4.13
N ALA A 81 -11.34 7.12 4.94
CA ALA A 81 -12.39 6.67 5.85
C ALA A 81 -13.60 6.15 5.09
N ASP A 82 -14.05 6.87 4.05
CA ASP A 82 -15.18 6.48 3.19
C ASP A 82 -14.93 5.15 2.48
N ARG A 83 -13.66 4.80 2.24
CA ARG A 83 -13.24 3.55 1.59
C ARG A 83 -12.88 2.43 2.57
N GLY A 84 -13.00 2.68 3.88
CA GLY A 84 -12.72 1.69 4.91
C GLY A 84 -11.26 1.21 4.93
N LEU A 85 -10.30 2.09 4.63
CA LEU A 85 -8.89 1.73 4.73
C LEU A 85 -8.50 1.41 6.19
N ALA A 86 -7.65 0.41 6.39
CA ALA A 86 -7.09 0.09 7.70
C ALA A 86 -6.09 1.17 8.15
N ARG A 87 -5.33 1.74 7.20
CA ARG A 87 -4.46 2.88 7.43
C ARG A 87 -4.23 3.68 6.15
N LEU A 88 -4.21 5.00 6.27
CA LEU A 88 -3.60 5.89 5.28
C LEU A 88 -2.48 6.71 5.93
N SER A 89 -1.31 6.68 5.30
CA SER A 89 -0.17 7.54 5.64
C SER A 89 0.33 8.28 4.40
N VAL A 90 0.94 9.45 4.61
CA VAL A 90 1.61 10.24 3.57
C VAL A 90 3.06 10.51 3.94
N ALA A 91 3.93 10.68 2.95
CA ALA A 91 5.33 11.06 3.15
C ALA A 91 5.79 12.07 2.09
N GLU A 92 6.72 12.94 2.49
CA GLU A 92 7.43 13.87 1.59
C GLU A 92 8.79 13.28 1.25
N GLY A 93 9.12 13.12 -0.04
CA GLY A 93 10.48 12.81 -0.50
C GLY A 93 11.17 11.62 0.19
N GLY A 94 10.42 10.59 0.59
CA GLY A 94 10.95 9.42 1.32
C GLY A 94 11.21 9.65 2.82
N GLY A 95 10.73 10.76 3.39
CA GLY A 95 10.79 11.06 4.81
C GLY A 95 9.86 10.20 5.68
N GLU A 96 9.85 10.49 6.98
CA GLU A 96 9.03 9.76 7.96
C GLU A 96 7.52 9.89 7.64
N PRO A 97 6.78 8.76 7.51
CA PRO A 97 5.36 8.81 7.20
C PRO A 97 4.51 9.46 8.29
N LEU A 98 3.64 10.39 7.90
CA LEU A 98 2.56 10.93 8.71
C LEU A 98 1.30 10.09 8.52
N THR A 99 0.76 9.53 9.61
CA THR A 99 -0.51 8.78 9.55
C THR A 99 -1.71 9.73 9.64
N LEU A 100 -2.58 9.67 8.64
CA LEU A 100 -3.79 10.50 8.55
C LEU A 100 -5.03 9.76 9.05
N LEU A 101 -5.06 8.44 8.85
CA LEU A 101 -6.17 7.58 9.24
C LEU A 101 -5.64 6.24 9.75
N ALA A 102 -6.15 5.79 10.91
CA ALA A 102 -6.03 4.42 11.41
C ALA A 102 -7.14 4.17 12.46
N PRO A 103 -8.37 3.80 12.05
CA PRO A 103 -9.52 3.69 12.96
C PRO A 103 -9.34 2.59 14.02
N ALA A 104 -8.53 1.59 13.71
CA ALA A 104 -8.02 0.58 14.62
C ALA A 104 -6.54 0.31 14.27
N PRO A 105 -5.74 -0.30 15.16
CA PRO A 105 -4.40 -0.73 14.81
C PRO A 105 -4.43 -1.59 13.54
N PRO A 106 -3.62 -1.30 12.50
CA PRO A 106 -3.49 -2.20 11.36
C PRO A 106 -2.90 -3.52 11.84
N VAL A 107 -3.44 -4.65 11.38
CA VAL A 107 -3.04 -5.98 11.87
C VAL A 107 -2.76 -6.91 10.70
N ILE A 108 -1.62 -7.59 10.77
CA ILE A 108 -1.34 -8.80 10.00
C ILE A 108 -0.98 -9.94 10.94
N ARG A 109 -1.53 -11.13 10.70
CA ARG A 109 -1.18 -12.35 11.42
C ARG A 109 -0.06 -13.10 10.72
N LEU A 110 1.03 -13.29 11.45
CA LEU A 110 2.16 -14.14 11.05
C LEU A 110 2.12 -15.41 11.90
N GLY A 111 1.48 -16.46 11.37
CA GLY A 111 1.11 -17.64 12.14
C GLY A 111 0.13 -17.28 13.27
N ASP A 112 0.52 -17.54 14.51
CA ASP A 112 -0.30 -17.26 15.69
C ASP A 112 -0.08 -15.86 16.27
N VAL A 113 0.87 -15.08 15.73
CA VAL A 113 1.24 -13.76 16.24
C VAL A 113 0.57 -12.66 15.40
N ALA A 114 -0.16 -11.78 16.07
CA ALA A 114 -0.68 -10.55 15.46
C ALA A 114 0.37 -9.44 15.57
N VAL A 115 0.70 -8.80 14.45
CA VAL A 115 1.69 -7.72 14.36
C VAL A 115 1.03 -6.48 13.75
N THR A 116 1.40 -5.30 14.25
CA THR A 116 1.05 -4.02 13.63
C THR A 116 2.23 -3.54 12.79
N PRO A 117 2.19 -3.70 11.46
CA PRO A 117 3.32 -3.30 10.61
C PRO A 117 3.45 -1.78 10.55
N PRO A 118 4.66 -1.22 10.41
CA PRO A 118 4.82 0.20 10.09
C PRO A 118 4.24 0.54 8.70
N PRO A 119 3.93 1.82 8.40
CA PRO A 119 3.55 2.23 7.04
C PRO A 119 4.62 1.83 6.03
N GLY A 120 4.21 1.33 4.87
CA GLY A 120 5.16 0.90 3.85
C GLY A 120 6.02 -0.32 4.22
N ALA A 121 5.65 -1.10 5.24
CA ALA A 121 6.38 -2.34 5.57
C ALA A 121 6.47 -3.27 4.36
N PHE A 122 7.63 -3.90 4.17
CA PHE A 122 7.77 -4.99 3.21
C PHE A 122 7.06 -6.24 3.74
N LEU A 123 6.14 -6.79 2.95
CA LEU A 123 5.42 -8.03 3.22
C LEU A 123 5.60 -8.99 2.03
N GLN A 124 5.39 -10.28 2.25
CA GLN A 124 5.33 -11.22 1.13
C GLN A 124 4.19 -10.82 0.20
N ALA A 125 4.41 -10.99 -1.11
CA ALA A 125 3.46 -10.58 -2.13
C ALA A 125 2.10 -11.28 -2.01
N THR A 126 2.06 -12.50 -1.44
CA THR A 126 0.83 -13.23 -1.21
C THR A 126 0.83 -13.92 0.16
N ALA A 127 -0.36 -14.07 0.75
CA ALA A 127 -0.55 -14.78 2.01
C ALA A 127 -0.19 -16.28 1.88
N GLU A 128 -0.41 -16.86 0.70
CA GLU A 128 -0.08 -18.26 0.40
C GLU A 128 1.44 -18.49 0.41
N ALA A 129 2.21 -17.54 -0.13
CA ALA A 129 3.67 -17.60 -0.11
C ALA A 129 4.21 -17.51 1.33
N GLU A 130 3.69 -16.58 2.12
CA GLU A 130 4.02 -16.46 3.55
C GLU A 130 3.71 -17.77 4.30
N ALA A 131 2.50 -18.32 4.13
CA ALA A 131 2.12 -19.57 4.77
C ALA A 131 2.95 -20.78 4.29
N ALA A 132 3.40 -20.80 3.04
CA ALA A 132 4.30 -21.83 2.52
C ALA A 132 5.70 -21.74 3.17
N LEU A 133 6.23 -20.53 3.33
CA LEU A 133 7.51 -20.29 4.00
C LEU A 133 7.45 -20.67 5.48
N GLN A 134 6.41 -20.23 6.20
CA GLN A 134 6.20 -20.57 7.61
C GLN A 134 6.07 -22.07 7.84
N ARG A 135 5.33 -22.79 6.98
CA ARG A 135 5.22 -24.26 7.07
C ARG A 135 6.56 -24.97 6.82
N ARG A 136 7.45 -24.39 6.01
CA ARG A 136 8.76 -24.98 5.70
C ARG A 136 9.80 -24.68 6.78
N TRP A 137 9.65 -23.59 7.53
CA TRP A 137 10.61 -23.16 8.56
C TRP A 137 11.03 -24.25 9.56
N PRO A 138 10.12 -25.07 10.14
CA PRO A 138 10.52 -26.15 11.06
C PRO A 138 11.44 -27.20 10.43
N ALA A 139 11.37 -27.39 9.10
CA ALA A 139 12.25 -28.30 8.37
C ALA A 139 13.63 -27.70 8.06
N LEU A 140 13.74 -26.36 8.06
CA LEU A 140 14.99 -25.63 7.81
C LEU A 140 15.75 -25.31 9.10
N SER A 141 15.10 -25.31 10.27
CA SER A 141 15.81 -25.13 11.56
C SER A 141 16.76 -26.30 11.90
N ALA A 142 16.70 -27.40 11.13
CA ALA A 142 17.69 -28.48 11.18
C ALA A 142 18.84 -28.31 10.17
N ALA A 143 18.76 -27.34 9.25
CA ALA A 143 19.84 -27.03 8.32
C ALA A 143 20.89 -26.18 9.04
N GLN A 144 22.09 -26.73 9.21
CA GLN A 144 23.24 -25.98 9.69
C GLN A 144 23.73 -25.02 8.61
N ARG A 145 24.27 -23.86 9.03
CA ARG A 145 25.01 -22.96 8.13
C ARG A 145 26.16 -23.74 7.50
N VAL A 146 26.25 -23.70 6.16
CA VAL A 146 27.45 -24.08 5.41
C VAL A 146 28.45 -22.93 5.47
#